data_AF-A0A7C3P8K0-F1
#
_entry.id   AF-A0A7C3P8K0-F1
#
_cell.length_a   1.000
_cell.length_b   1.000
_cell.length_c   1.000
_cell.angle_alpha   90.00
_cell.angle_beta   90.00
_cell.angle_gamma   90.00
#
_symmetry.space_group_name_H-M   'P 1'
#
loop_
_entity.id
_entity.type
_entity.pdbx_description
1 polymer ?
#
loop_
_entity_poly.entity_id
_entity_poly.type
_entity_poly.pdbx_seq_one_letter_code
_entity_poly.pdbx_strand_id
1 'polypeptide(L)' 'MVRLFLAEAKRSSRYYSLYLTAILTGMRRGELLGLRWRDVDLATGVASVRQTFTRLGKEQLFYTHTLVGQ' A
#
# COMPACT_ATOMS: atom_id res chain seq x y z
N MET A 1 17.56 9.12 8.78
CA MET A 1 16.16 9.58 8.65
C MET A 1 15.16 8.44 8.75
N VAL A 2 15.08 7.52 7.77
CA VAL A 2 14.05 6.45 7.75
C VAL A 2 14.08 5.51 8.96
N ARG A 3 15.27 5.13 9.45
CA ARG A 3 15.41 4.21 10.60
C ARG A 3 14.84 4.77 11.91
N LEU A 4 15.01 6.07 12.15
CA LEU A 4 14.45 6.76 13.32
C LEU A 4 12.93 6.88 13.22
N PHE A 5 12.43 7.20 12.02
CA PHE A 5 10.99 7.23 11.76
C PHE A 5 10.32 5.88 12.00
N LEU A 6 10.90 4.78 11.49
CA LEU A 6 10.35 3.43 11.73
C LEU A 6 10.45 3.00 13.20
N ALA A 7 11.53 3.38 13.90
CA ALA A 7 11.67 3.10 15.33
C ALA A 7 10.59 3.80 16.16
N GLU A 8 10.30 5.06 15.84
CA GLU A 8 9.24 5.82 16.50
C GLU A 8 7.86 5.27 16.12
N ALA A 9 7.58 5.07 14.83
CA ALA A 9 6.31 4.54 14.36
C ALA A 9 5.98 3.16 14.96
N LYS A 10 6.99 2.33 15.23
CA LYS A 10 6.81 1.03 15.91
C LYS A 10 6.28 1.18 17.33
N ARG A 11 6.60 2.28 18.02
CA ARG A 11 6.18 2.55 19.41
C ARG A 11 4.86 3.31 19.48
N SER A 12 4.58 4.20 18.53
CA SER A 12 3.47 5.16 18.62
C SER A 12 2.37 4.98 17.58
N SER A 13 2.52 4.12 16.57
CA SER A 13 1.55 4.00 15.46
C SER A 13 1.14 2.57 15.13
N ARG A 14 -0.18 2.33 15.09
CA ARG A 14 -0.78 1.11 14.53
C ARG A 14 -0.48 0.91 13.04
N TYR A 15 -0.05 1.96 12.34
CA TYR A 15 0.28 1.91 10.91
C TYR A 15 1.74 1.53 10.66
N TYR A 16 2.50 1.11 11.67
CA TYR A 16 3.87 0.65 11.51
C TYR A 16 4.03 -0.36 10.37
N SER A 17 3.18 -1.39 10.32
CA SER A 17 3.22 -2.40 9.26
C SER A 17 2.97 -1.79 7.88
N LEU A 18 2.09 -0.79 7.78
CA LEU A 18 1.81 -0.08 6.53
C LEU A 18 3.04 0.71 6.05
N TYR A 19 3.69 1.44 6.96
CA TYR A 19 4.91 2.20 6.64
C TYR A 19 6.07 1.28 6.30
N LEU A 20 6.22 0.18 7.03
CA LEU A 20 7.24 -0.83 6.77
C LEU A 20 7.06 -1.42 5.37
N THR A 21 5.84 -1.84 5.01
CA THR A 21 5.54 -2.33 3.67
C THR A 21 5.83 -1.27 2.62
N ALA A 22 5.37 -0.02 2.81
CA ALA A 22 5.63 1.07 1.86
C ALA A 22 7.12 1.30 1.58
N ILE A 23 7.95 1.25 2.63
CA ILE A 23 9.39 1.48 2.54
C ILE A 23 10.10 0.27 1.92
N LEU A 24 9.68 -0.95 2.24
CA LEU A 24 10.30 -2.17 1.74
C LEU A 24 9.92 -2.49 0.29
N THR A 25 8.67 -2.22 -0.11
CA THR A 25 8.16 -2.54 -1.46
C THR A 25 8.21 -1.36 -2.41
N GLY A 26 8.35 -0.13 -1.91
CA GLY A 26 8.27 1.09 -2.71
C GLY A 26 6.85 1.47 -3.16
N MET A 27 5.82 0.80 -2.62
CA MET A 27 4.42 1.06 -2.98
C MET A 27 4.00 2.49 -2.62
N ARG A 28 3.24 3.12 -3.53
CA ARG A 28 2.63 4.42 -3.32
C ARG A 28 1.45 4.31 -2.36
N ARG A 29 1.10 5.42 -1.70
CA ARG A 29 -0.03 5.49 -0.76
C ARG A 29 -1.34 4.96 -1.37
N GLY A 30 -1.62 5.26 -2.63
CA GLY A 30 -2.83 4.78 -3.30
C GLY A 30 -2.83 3.27 -3.51
N GLU A 31 -1.68 2.67 -3.78
CA GLU A 31 -1.53 1.22 -3.98
C GLU A 31 -1.67 0.48 -2.64
N LEU A 32 -1.09 1.01 -1.56
CA LEU A 32 -1.27 0.48 -0.20
C LEU A 32 -2.73 0.55 0.26
N LEU A 33 -3.42 1.65 -0.04
CA LEU A 33 -4.84 1.81 0.29
C LEU A 33 -5.76 0.99 -0.63
N GLY A 34 -5.30 0.68 -1.85
CA GLY A 34 -5.98 -0.19 -2.80
C GLY A 34 -5.69 -1.67 -2.60
N LEU A 35 -4.66 -2.05 -1.84
CA LEU A 35 -4.25 -3.45 -1.67
C LEU A 35 -5.37 -4.25 -0.99
N ARG A 36 -5.77 -5.37 -1.60
CA ARG A 36 -6.75 -6.29 -1.01
C ARG A 36 -6.02 -7.48 -0.39
N TRP A 37 -6.57 -8.01 0.70
CA TRP A 37 -6.03 -9.20 1.37
C TRP A 37 -5.87 -10.41 0.43
N ARG A 38 -6.76 -10.57 -0.55
CA ARG A 38 -6.68 -11.64 -1.56
C ARG A 38 -5.49 -11.53 -2.52
N ASP A 39 -4.89 -10.35 -2.63
CA ASP A 39 -3.76 -10.09 -3.51
C ASP A 39 -2.42 -10.14 -2.75
N VAL A 40 -2.45 -10.53 -1.47
CA VAL A 40 -1.28 -10.71 -0.60
C VAL A 40 -1.10 -12.18 -0.28
N ASP A 41 0.03 -12.73 -0.68
CA ASP A 41 0.47 -14.05 -0.30
C ASP A 41 1.55 -13.93 0.78
N LEU A 42 1.16 -14.18 2.04
CA LEU A 42 2.06 -14.14 3.19
C LEU A 42 2.98 -15.37 3.27
N ALA A 43 2.64 -16.48 2.58
CA ALA A 43 3.48 -17.67 2.55
C ALA A 43 4.69 -17.46 1.64
N THR A 44 4.49 -16.78 0.50
CA THR A 44 5.58 -16.46 -0.45
C THR A 44 6.16 -15.06 -0.26
N GLY A 45 5.52 -14.21 0.56
CA GLY A 45 5.95 -12.82 0.79
C GLY A 45 5.68 -11.90 -0.40
N VAL A 46 4.73 -12.26 -1.28
CA VAL A 46 4.42 -11.54 -2.51
C VAL A 46 3.13 -10.75 -2.35
N ALA A 47 3.16 -9.46 -2.70
CA ALA A 47 1.98 -8.62 -2.80
C ALA A 47 1.79 -8.17 -4.26
N SER A 48 0.61 -8.44 -4.82
CA SER A 48 0.24 -8.02 -6.17
C SER A 48 -0.59 -6.74 -6.12
N VAL A 49 -0.03 -5.64 -6.63
CA VAL A 49 -0.77 -4.38 -6.76
C VAL A 49 -1.65 -4.44 -8.00
N ARG A 50 -2.95 -4.69 -7.79
CA ARG A 50 -3.94 -4.77 -8.88
C ARG A 50 -4.84 -3.55 -8.97
N GLN A 51 -4.90 -2.72 -7.93
CA GLN A 51 -5.68 -1.51 -7.94
C GLN A 51 -5.05 -0.42 -7.09
N THR A 52 -5.36 0.82 -7.43
CA THR A 52 -4.90 2.02 -6.76
C THR A 52 -6.11 2.79 -6.27
N PHE A 53 -6.11 3.12 -4.99
CA PHE A 53 -7.07 4.03 -4.38
C PHE A 53 -6.63 5.48 -4.64
N THR A 54 -7.53 6.25 -5.24
CA THR A 54 -7.36 7.68 -5.45
C THR A 54 -8.61 8.40 -4.98
N ARG A 55 -8.42 9.56 -4.35
CA ARG A 55 -9.52 10.43 -3.94
C ARG A 55 -9.53 11.66 -4.85
N LEU A 56 -10.58 11.82 -5.65
CA LEU A 56 -10.78 12.95 -6.54
C LEU A 56 -11.90 13.81 -5.96
N GLY A 57 -11.54 14.88 -5.24
CA GLY A 57 -12.51 15.73 -4.55
C GLY A 57 -13.29 14.99 -3.45
N LYS A 58 -14.62 14.86 -3.65
CA LYS A 58 -15.52 14.09 -2.77
C LYS A 58 -15.62 12.61 -3.14
N GLU A 59 -15.16 12.22 -4.32
CA GLU A 59 -15.27 10.85 -4.81
C GLU A 59 -14.05 10.01 -4.42
N GLN A 60 -14.32 8.76 -4.05
CA GLN A 60 -13.33 7.74 -3.73
C GLN A 60 -13.35 6.72 -4.87
N LEU A 61 -12.26 6.66 -5.64
CA LEU A 61 -12.17 5.82 -6.83
C LEU A 61 -11.11 4.73 -6.62
N PHE A 62 -11.48 3.50 -6.98
CA PHE A 62 -10.58 2.37 -7.05
C PHE A 62 -10.30 2.07 -8.52
N TYR A 63 -9.11 2.44 -8.98
CA TYR A 63 -8.67 2.15 -10.34
C TYR A 63 -8.03 0.78 -10.36
N THR A 64 -8.60 -0.18 -11.08
CA THR A 64 -7.91 -1.45 -11.32
C THR A 64 -6.90 -1.23 -12.43
N HIS A 65 -5.64 -1.66 -12.23
CA HIS A 65 -4.63 -1.74 -13.29
C HIS A 65 -4.93 -2.97 -14.17
N THR A 66 -6.18 -3.07 -14.63
CA THR A 66 -6.49 -3.85 -15.82
C THR A 66 -5.86 -3.04 -16.95
N LEU A 67 -5.12 -3.70 -17.83
CA LEU A 67 -4.70 -3.12 -19.11
C LEU A 67 -5.99 -2.72 -19.85
N VAL A 68 -6.49 -1.50 -19.59
CA VAL A 68 -7.49 -0.87 -20.42
C VAL A 68 -6.78 -0.61 -21.73
N GLY A 69 -7.35 -1.19 -22.79
CA GLY A 69 -6.69 -1.50 -24.04
C GLY A 69 -5.94 -0.36 -24.71
N GLN A 70 -5.01 -0.81 -25.56
CA GLN A 70 -4.53 -0.07 -26.72
C GLN A 70 -5.68 0.54 -27.54
#